data_AF-A0A1Q2YY37-F1
#
_entry.id   AF-A0A1Q2YY37-F1
#
_cell.length_a   1.000
_cell.length_b   1.000
_cell.length_c   1.000
_cell.angle_alpha   90.00
_cell.angle_beta   90.00
_cell.angle_gamma   90.00
#
_symmetry.space_group_name_H-M   'P 1'
#
loop_
_entity.id
_entity.type
_entity.pdbx_description
1 polymer ?
#
loop_
_entity_poly.entity_id
_entity_poly.type
_entity_poly.pdbx_seq_one_letter_code
_entity_poly.pdbx_strand_id
1 'polypeptide(L)' 'MALVLGAEDSGLRRLQRENCDELVRLPISPAMESLNVSAAATVALYEIARAKPPVTEP' A
#
# COMPACT_ATOMS: atom_id res chain seq x y z
N MET A 1 9.31 -5.63 -7.84
CA MET A 1 8.55 -4.72 -6.96
C MET A 1 7.56 -5.55 -6.17
N ALA A 2 7.48 -5.35 -4.86
CA ALA A 2 6.51 -6.00 -3.99
C ALA A 2 5.77 -4.92 -3.18
N LEU A 3 4.46 -5.06 -3.01
CA LEU A 3 3.66 -4.25 -2.11
C LEU A 3 3.44 -5.05 -0.83
N VAL A 4 3.90 -4.53 0.31
CA VAL A 4 3.75 -5.17 1.61
C VAL A 4 2.71 -4.43 2.42
N LEU A 5 1.70 -5.15 2.90
CA LEU A 5 0.59 -4.61 3.70
C LEU A 5 0.60 -5.25 5.08
N GLY A 6 0.23 -4.46 6.08
CA GLY A 6 0.13 -4.91 7.46
C GLY A 6 -1.13 -5.74 7.72
N ALA A 7 -1.17 -6.41 8.88
CA ALA A 7 -2.41 -6.99 9.38
C ALA A 7 -3.37 -5.88 9.83
N GLU A 8 -4.68 -6.15 9.80
CA GLU A 8 -5.72 -5.15 10.15
C GLU A 8 -5.52 -4.54 11.54
N ASP A 9 -5.19 -5.36 12.55
CA ASP A 9 -5.07 -4.88 13.93
C ASP A 9 -3.69 -4.31 14.26
N SER A 10 -2.63 -4.99 13.81
CA SER A 10 -1.26 -4.70 14.24
C SER A 10 -0.41 -3.95 13.20
N GLY A 11 -0.97 -3.72 12.01
CA GLY A 11 -0.27 -3.09 10.90
C GLY A 11 0.99 -3.86 10.49
N LEU A 12 2.01 -3.12 10.04
CA LEU A 12 3.31 -3.70 9.71
C LEU A 12 4.17 -3.86 10.97
N ARG A 13 4.62 -5.08 11.21
CA ARG A 13 5.58 -5.38 12.29
C ARG A 13 6.89 -4.66 12.03
N ARG A 14 7.65 -4.40 13.10
CA ARG A 14 8.92 -3.68 13.04
C ARG A 14 9.88 -4.23 11.97
N LEU A 15 10.18 -5.53 12.01
CA LEU A 15 11.08 -6.17 11.05
C LEU A 15 10.57 -6.08 9.60
N GLN A 16 9.25 -6.12 9.39
CA GLN A 16 8.69 -5.94 8.05
C GLN A 16 8.95 -4.53 7.53
N ARG A 17 8.79 -3.51 8.38
CA ARG A 17 9.10 -2.12 8.03
C ARG A 17 10.58 -1.90 7.75
N GLU A 18 11.45 -2.49 8.55
CA GLU A 18 12.92 -2.37 8.38
C GLU A 18 13.42 -3.06 7.11
N ASN A 19 12.72 -4.09 6.64
CA ASN A 19 13.04 -4.79 5.39
C ASN A 19 12.39 -4.17 4.15
N CYS A 20 11.53 -3.15 4.29
CA CYS A 20 10.97 -2.43 3.15
C CYS A 20 11.93 -1.33 2.72
N ASP A 21 12.20 -1.24 1.42
CA ASP A 21 13.03 -0.16 0.86
C ASP A 21 12.40 1.22 1.09
N GLU A 22 11.07 1.28 1.01
CA GLU A 22 10.28 2.49 1.21
C GLU A 22 9.05 2.23 2.06
N LEU A 23 8.68 3.22 2.87
CA LEU A 23 7.42 3.25 3.61
C LEU A 23 6.54 4.35 3.07
N VAL A 24 5.35 3.98 2.62
CA VAL A 24 4.36 4.91 2.06
C VAL A 24 3.08 4.90 2.88
N ARG A 25 2.31 6.00 2.82
CA ARG A 25 1.04 6.16 3.51
C ARG A 25 -0.02 6.69 2.55
N LEU A 26 -1.21 6.07 2.57
CA LEU A 26 -2.39 6.64 1.92
C LEU A 26 -2.91 7.83 2.75
N PRO A 27 -3.12 9.01 2.15
CA PRO A 27 -3.79 10.11 2.81
C PRO A 27 -5.23 9.69 3.17
N ILE A 28 -5.59 9.79 4.45
CA ILE A 28 -6.92 9.45 4.97
C ILE A 28 -7.40 10.56 5.89
N SER A 29 -8.73 10.64 6.08
CA SER A 29 -9.34 11.57 7.03
C SER A 29 -8.80 11.33 8.44
N PRO A 30 -8.50 12.39 9.23
CA PRO A 30 -8.07 12.24 10.62
C PRO A 30 -9.16 11.67 11.54
N ALA A 31 -10.42 11.62 11.08
CA ALA A 31 -11.53 11.01 11.81
C ALA A 31 -11.48 9.47 11.82
N MET A 32 -10.54 8.86 11.08
CA MET A 32 -10.37 7.42 10.96
C MET A 32 -8.93 7.05 11.32
N GLU A 33 -8.75 5.94 12.03
CA GLU A 33 -7.40 5.47 12.41
C GLU A 33 -6.67 4.83 11.22
N SER A 34 -7.38 4.01 10.45
CA SER A 34 -6.84 3.27 9.31
C SER A 34 -7.90 2.98 8.26
N LEU A 35 -7.46 2.52 7.08
CA LEU A 35 -8.33 1.88 6.10
C LEU A 35 -8.32 0.38 6.32
N ASN A 36 -9.39 -0.28 5.90
CA ASN A 36 -9.38 -1.72 5.68
C ASN A 36 -8.24 -2.10 4.73
N VAL A 37 -7.55 -3.23 5.01
CA VAL A 37 -6.38 -3.67 4.25
C VAL A 37 -6.71 -3.91 2.77
N SER A 38 -7.89 -4.42 2.44
CA SER A 38 -8.31 -4.64 1.04
C SER A 38 -8.55 -3.32 0.29
N ALA A 39 -9.13 -2.32 0.96
CA ALA A 39 -9.31 -0.99 0.39
C ALA A 39 -7.97 -0.29 0.17
N ALA A 40 -7.06 -0.36 1.15
CA ALA A 40 -5.71 0.16 1.02
C ALA A 40 -4.93 -0.50 -0.13
N ALA A 41 -5.03 -1.82 -0.25
CA ALA A 41 -4.43 -2.58 -1.36
C ALA A 41 -4.96 -2.11 -2.72
N THR A 42 -6.28 -1.97 -2.83
CA THR A 42 -6.95 -1.57 -4.07
C THR A 42 -6.47 -0.20 -4.54
N VAL A 43 -6.45 0.79 -3.65
CA VAL A 43 -6.01 2.15 -3.98
C VAL A 43 -4.52 2.17 -4.33
N ALA A 44 -3.67 1.49 -3.56
CA ALA A 44 -2.24 1.44 -3.82
C ALA A 44 -1.91 0.78 -5.17
N LEU A 45 -2.56 -0.35 -5.49
CA LEU A 45 -2.37 -1.04 -6.76
C LEU A 45 -2.89 -0.22 -7.95
N TYR A 46 -4.02 0.47 -7.80
CA TYR A 46 -4.54 1.38 -8.83
C TYR A 46 -3.53 2.49 -9.15
N GLU A 47 -2.96 3.13 -8.12
CA GLU A 47 -1.96 4.18 -8.30
C GLU A 47 -0.67 3.66 -8.95
N ILE A 48 -0.19 2.50 -8.52
CA ILE A 48 0.96 1.82 -9.14
C ILE A 48 0.69 1.55 -10.63
N ALA A 49 -0.49 1.03 -10.95
CA ALA A 49 -0.87 0.74 -12.33
C ALA A 49 -0.98 2.02 -13.18
N ARG A 50 -1.54 3.10 -12.61
CA ARG A 50 -1.67 4.41 -13.26
C ARG A 50 -0.32 5.08 -13.52
N ALA A 51 0.63 4.94 -12.59
CA ALA A 51 1.97 5.50 -12.72
C ALA A 51 2.84 4.73 -13.72
N LYS A 52 2.48 3.48 -14.05
CA LYS A 52 3.19 2.68 -15.04
C LYS A 52 2.79 3.14 -16.45
N PRO A 53 3.73 3.28 -17.41
CA PRO A 53 3.38 3.48 -18.80
C PRO A 53 2.46 2.34 -19.29
N PRO A 54 1.54 2.60 -20.25
CA PRO A 54 0.62 1.59 -20.74
C PRO A 54 1.40 0.36 -21.17
N VAL A 55 0.98 -0.81 -20.68
CA VAL A 55 1.49 -2.08 -21.14
C VAL A 55 1.04 -2.22 -22.58
N THR A 56 1.94 -1.95 -23.53
CA THR A 56 1.76 -2.40 -24.92
C THR A 56 1.87 -3.92 -24.90
N GLU A 57 0.74 -4.60 -25.03
CA GLU A 57 0.74 -6.01 -25.42
C GLU A 57 1.40 -6.15 -26.80
N PRO A 58 2.19 -7.21 -27.04
CA PRO A 58 2.80 -7.47 -28.36
C PRO A 58 1.75 -7.76 -29.44
#